data_AF-A0A2V1GVJ3-F1
#
_entry.id   AF-A0A2V1GVJ3-F1
#
_cell.length_a   1.000
_cell.length_b   1.000
_cell.length_c   1.000
_cell.angle_alpha   90.00
_cell.angle_beta   90.00
_cell.angle_gamma   90.00
#
_symmetry.space_group_name_H-M   'P 1'
#
loop_
_entity.id
_entity.type
_entity.pdbx_description
1 polymer ?
#
loop_
_entity_poly.entity_id
_entity_poly.type
_entity_poly.pdbx_seq_one_letter_code
_entity_poly.pdbx_strand_id
1 'polypeptide(L)'
;MRLAMMTLKKSAWLRSKALSIKILFPLIFLATFQAHGFSFYNDLKDHTYSVNIDGPSDFSQNVSPKSAQSCHWSNTGCNPGGDRFGLLTANIHIDSLDFHCKVSFQAGGFVRVRYSEGYLQCHGYDTFGTTRDVNPVQVNNNQRSVRFLATADPQYDNTDFNRNGISDRTLSVAGNMIKSSNNIRGLIVAGDLTQNSRKDERELFERATWPVRDYLYEGMGNHDDKDPLWYQRLACPLLNSCVSPFDIMNSINHQRNSLLQKEQHEGGLYSWDWQDVHVAQLGTFIANEPRANTVRYQFEDINPYNSLDFLKADLRDNVGPSGRPVILISHYGFDSRSLGPWSHQQRVKMWEALDGYNVVAIISGHDHSSPGYEWYRNVNRPFGTQKGPAVILNVTAGAALFKVFVDVEISGNTMTINRMTFDHEDRPYSIDSVSGDITANYQASEQIMQYQNIENNRCLQRSGYLVAISDCNGADKWVHEESSERLRHIESNQCLYNSGGNRLVSIANCNNESNQKWFWSGEQIKNRSNYQCLDLFRNENKAGVWNCHNGNNQKWRRKLR
;
A
#
# COMPACT_ATOMS: atom_id res chain seq x y z
N MET A 1 -52.71 -21.75 -59.70
CA MET A 1 -53.84 -20.86 -59.32
C MET A 1 -53.24 -19.55 -58.84
N ARG A 2 -53.00 -18.60 -59.77
CA ARG A 2 -53.71 -17.32 -59.97
C ARG A 2 -53.58 -16.38 -58.76
N LEU A 3 -52.70 -15.36 -58.84
CA LEU A 3 -52.96 -13.96 -59.29
C LEU A 3 -53.91 -13.22 -58.32
N ALA A 4 -53.83 -11.92 -58.01
CA ALA A 4 -53.03 -10.74 -58.35
C ALA A 4 -53.66 -9.61 -57.48
N MET A 5 -52.89 -8.71 -56.84
CA MET A 5 -52.63 -7.32 -57.27
C MET A 5 -53.82 -6.32 -57.19
N MET A 6 -53.49 -5.08 -56.78
CA MET A 6 -54.25 -3.80 -56.89
C MET A 6 -55.30 -3.51 -55.79
N THR A 7 -55.47 -2.29 -55.23
CA THR A 7 -55.02 -0.92 -55.58
C THR A 7 -55.29 0.04 -54.40
N LEU A 8 -54.46 1.08 -54.27
CA LEU A 8 -54.71 2.31 -53.50
C LEU A 8 -55.86 3.15 -54.08
N LYS A 9 -56.65 3.83 -53.23
CA LYS A 9 -57.19 5.18 -53.53
C LYS A 9 -57.62 5.95 -52.28
N LYS A 10 -57.41 7.27 -52.36
CA LYS A 10 -57.44 8.32 -51.33
C LYS A 10 -58.86 8.86 -51.01
N SER A 11 -58.99 9.36 -49.77
CA SER A 11 -59.61 10.63 -49.30
C SER A 11 -61.06 11.02 -49.63
N ALA A 12 -61.84 11.35 -48.57
CA ALA A 12 -62.56 12.63 -48.31
C ALA A 12 -63.76 12.38 -47.36
N TRP A 13 -63.74 12.89 -46.12
CA TRP A 13 -64.47 14.09 -45.64
C TRP A 13 -66.00 14.08 -45.79
N LEU A 14 -66.75 13.92 -44.68
CA LEU A 14 -67.71 14.89 -44.11
C LEU A 14 -68.59 14.29 -42.97
N ARG A 15 -68.49 14.90 -41.78
CA ARG A 15 -69.53 15.34 -40.80
C ARG A 15 -70.87 14.55 -40.76
N SER A 16 -71.45 14.14 -39.62
CA SER A 16 -71.71 14.91 -38.38
C SER A 16 -72.42 14.04 -37.33
N LYS A 17 -72.22 14.39 -36.03
CA LYS A 17 -73.11 14.34 -34.84
C LYS A 17 -73.94 13.05 -34.58
N ALA A 18 -74.13 12.52 -33.38
CA ALA A 18 -73.62 12.64 -32.02
C ALA A 18 -74.48 11.63 -31.23
N LEU A 19 -73.90 10.70 -30.47
CA LEU A 19 -74.62 10.11 -29.34
C LEU A 19 -73.62 9.81 -28.23
N SER A 20 -73.81 10.56 -27.15
CA SER A 20 -73.00 10.63 -25.94
C SER A 20 -73.22 9.40 -25.05
N ILE A 21 -72.18 8.62 -24.83
CA ILE A 21 -72.09 7.69 -23.70
C ILE A 21 -71.08 8.29 -22.71
N LYS A 22 -71.57 8.70 -21.55
CA LYS A 22 -70.76 9.17 -20.42
C LYS A 22 -70.03 7.97 -19.81
N ILE A 23 -68.75 7.82 -20.09
CA ILE A 23 -67.85 6.98 -19.29
C ILE A 23 -67.04 7.93 -18.41
N LEU A 24 -67.24 7.80 -17.09
CA LEU A 24 -66.47 8.49 -16.07
C LEU A 24 -65.05 7.91 -16.09
N PHE A 25 -64.09 8.62 -16.68
CA PHE A 25 -62.66 8.30 -16.49
C PHE A 25 -62.24 8.85 -15.12
N PRO A 26 -61.65 8.04 -14.23
CA PRO A 26 -60.96 8.60 -13.08
C PRO A 26 -59.76 9.37 -13.61
N LEU A 27 -59.68 10.67 -13.30
CA LEU A 27 -58.44 11.43 -13.43
C LEU A 27 -57.44 10.82 -12.43
N ILE A 28 -56.68 9.84 -12.89
CA ILE A 28 -55.42 9.49 -12.24
C ILE A 28 -54.47 10.63 -12.61
N PHE A 29 -54.21 11.50 -11.64
CA PHE A 29 -53.03 12.35 -11.67
C PHE A 29 -51.81 11.43 -11.68
N LEU A 30 -51.34 11.06 -12.88
CA LEU A 30 -49.99 10.55 -13.05
C LEU A 30 -49.04 11.72 -12.78
N ALA A 31 -48.65 11.87 -11.52
CA ALA A 31 -47.42 12.59 -11.21
C ALA A 31 -46.31 11.87 -11.98
N THR A 32 -45.83 12.48 -13.05
CA THR A 32 -44.63 12.02 -13.73
C THR A 32 -43.49 12.17 -12.71
N PHE A 33 -43.15 11.09 -12.02
CA PHE A 33 -41.86 10.99 -11.34
C PHE A 33 -40.82 11.06 -12.45
N GLN A 34 -40.33 12.27 -12.72
CA GLN A 34 -39.17 12.46 -13.57
C GLN A 34 -38.04 11.69 -12.91
N ALA A 35 -37.56 10.64 -13.58
CA ALA A 35 -36.45 9.86 -13.05
C ALA A 35 -35.27 10.83 -12.78
N HIS A 36 -34.71 10.80 -11.58
CA HIS A 36 -33.49 11.54 -11.24
C HIS A 36 -32.27 10.71 -11.60
N GLY A 37 -31.28 11.35 -12.23
CA GLY A 37 -29.97 10.77 -12.56
C GLY A 37 -29.22 10.35 -11.31
N PHE A 38 -29.22 11.19 -10.29
CA PHE A 38 -28.83 10.87 -8.91
C PHE A 38 -29.17 12.04 -7.99
N SER A 39 -29.05 11.85 -6.69
CA SER A 39 -29.28 12.91 -5.70
C SER A 39 -28.19 12.98 -4.62
N PHE A 40 -27.96 14.16 -4.11
CA PHE A 40 -27.05 14.49 -3.02
C PHE A 40 -27.85 15.08 -1.87
N TYR A 41 -27.79 14.46 -0.70
CA TYR A 41 -28.48 14.90 0.50
C TYR A 41 -27.47 15.45 1.50
N ASN A 42 -27.75 16.63 2.05
CA ASN A 42 -27.00 17.23 3.15
C ASN A 42 -27.84 17.18 4.43
N ASP A 43 -27.55 16.21 5.29
CA ASP A 43 -28.23 16.08 6.59
C ASP A 43 -27.55 16.91 7.69
N LEU A 44 -26.50 17.70 7.38
CA LEU A 44 -25.83 18.58 8.34
C LEU A 44 -26.70 19.79 8.68
N LYS A 45 -26.48 20.38 9.86
CA LYS A 45 -27.28 21.51 10.36
C LYS A 45 -26.76 22.87 9.89
N ASP A 46 -25.45 22.99 9.70
CA ASP A 46 -24.72 24.24 9.71
C ASP A 46 -23.59 24.29 8.67
N HIS A 47 -23.34 23.19 7.96
CA HIS A 47 -22.25 23.10 6.98
C HIS A 47 -22.78 22.87 5.56
N THR A 48 -22.39 23.75 4.64
CA THR A 48 -22.51 23.53 3.20
C THR A 48 -21.35 22.65 2.75
N TYR A 49 -21.60 21.72 1.82
CA TYR A 49 -20.53 21.01 1.14
C TYR A 49 -20.54 21.31 -0.35
N SER A 50 -19.37 21.33 -0.97
CA SER A 50 -19.23 21.26 -2.42
C SER A 50 -19.15 19.79 -2.83
N VAL A 51 -19.69 19.47 -4.00
CA VAL A 51 -19.62 18.13 -4.58
C VAL A 51 -19.28 18.22 -6.06
N ASN A 52 -18.40 17.33 -6.52
CA ASN A 52 -18.15 17.07 -7.93
C ASN A 52 -18.14 15.56 -8.19
N ILE A 53 -18.60 15.16 -9.37
CA ILE A 53 -18.48 13.77 -9.84
C ILE A 53 -17.12 13.61 -10.53
N ASP A 54 -16.36 12.57 -10.21
CA ASP A 54 -15.16 12.23 -10.98
C ASP A 54 -15.56 11.56 -12.33
N GLY A 55 -14.78 11.79 -13.39
CA GLY A 55 -15.01 11.19 -14.71
C GLY A 55 -15.74 12.11 -15.73
N PRO A 56 -16.42 11.57 -16.76
CA PRO A 56 -16.96 12.37 -17.88
C PRO A 56 -18.21 13.20 -17.53
N SER A 57 -18.50 13.37 -16.24
CA SER A 57 -19.57 14.22 -15.74
C SER A 57 -19.02 15.59 -15.40
N ASP A 58 -19.68 16.65 -15.86
CA ASP A 58 -19.35 18.04 -15.50
C ASP A 58 -20.16 18.53 -14.28
N PHE A 59 -20.79 17.60 -13.55
CA PHE A 59 -21.63 17.96 -12.41
C PHE A 59 -20.78 18.43 -11.23
N SER A 60 -20.88 19.72 -10.92
CA SER A 60 -20.35 20.34 -9.71
C SER A 60 -21.39 21.27 -9.09
N GLN A 61 -21.63 21.14 -7.78
CA GLN A 61 -22.65 21.91 -7.05
C GLN A 61 -22.25 22.13 -5.59
N ASN A 62 -22.83 23.17 -4.98
CA ASN A 62 -22.84 23.34 -3.53
C ASN A 62 -24.18 22.88 -2.95
N VAL A 63 -24.15 22.04 -1.92
CA VAL A 63 -25.33 21.51 -1.24
C VAL A 63 -25.44 22.14 0.14
N SER A 64 -26.43 23.03 0.29
CA SER A 64 -26.67 23.77 1.53
C SER A 64 -27.10 22.83 2.68
N PRO A 65 -26.94 23.22 3.95
CA PRO A 65 -27.41 22.42 5.09
C PRO A 65 -28.90 22.07 4.97
N LYS A 66 -29.27 20.86 5.39
CA LYS A 66 -30.66 20.35 5.37
C LYS A 66 -31.33 20.46 3.99
N SER A 67 -30.56 20.35 2.93
CA SER A 67 -31.05 20.43 1.55
C SER A 67 -30.60 19.24 0.71
N ALA A 68 -31.11 19.17 -0.51
CA ALA A 68 -30.66 18.21 -1.50
C ALA A 68 -30.43 18.90 -2.84
N GLN A 69 -29.47 18.37 -3.61
CA GLN A 69 -29.27 18.70 -5.01
C GLN A 69 -29.38 17.42 -5.83
N SER A 70 -30.03 17.50 -6.98
CA SER A 70 -30.21 16.33 -7.85
C SER A 70 -29.79 16.68 -9.25
N CYS A 71 -29.21 15.71 -9.94
CA CYS A 71 -29.09 15.82 -11.38
C CYS A 71 -30.12 14.95 -12.09
N HIS A 72 -30.70 15.46 -13.17
CA HIS A 72 -31.71 14.77 -13.97
C HIS A 72 -31.09 13.97 -15.11
N TRP A 73 -31.71 12.84 -15.45
CA TRP A 73 -31.29 11.97 -16.57
C TRP A 73 -31.24 12.68 -17.92
N SER A 74 -32.06 13.72 -18.10
CA SER A 74 -32.06 14.52 -19.33
C SER A 74 -30.82 15.38 -19.49
N ASN A 75 -30.00 15.53 -18.43
CA ASN A 75 -28.72 16.20 -18.51
C ASN A 75 -27.64 15.17 -18.89
N THR A 76 -27.12 15.29 -20.11
CA THR A 76 -26.05 14.42 -20.64
C THR A 76 -24.78 14.49 -19.81
N GLY A 77 -24.56 15.59 -19.07
CA GLY A 77 -23.45 15.75 -18.14
C GLY A 77 -23.57 14.92 -16.86
N CYS A 78 -24.71 14.28 -16.58
CA CYS A 78 -24.93 13.52 -15.35
C CYS A 78 -25.02 12.01 -15.54
N ASN A 79 -24.98 11.52 -16.79
CA ASN A 79 -24.72 10.11 -17.05
C ASN A 79 -24.18 9.91 -18.48
N PRO A 80 -22.87 10.08 -18.69
CA PRO A 80 -22.25 9.84 -19.98
C PRO A 80 -22.29 8.35 -20.40
N GLY A 81 -22.49 7.41 -19.46
CA GLY A 81 -22.52 5.95 -19.70
C GLY A 81 -23.89 5.36 -20.04
N GLY A 82 -24.97 6.12 -19.89
CA GLY A 82 -26.30 5.80 -20.45
C GLY A 82 -27.17 4.80 -19.67
N ASP A 83 -26.72 4.21 -18.56
CA ASP A 83 -27.55 3.31 -17.74
C ASP A 83 -27.55 3.64 -16.24
N ARG A 84 -28.60 3.18 -15.53
CA ARG A 84 -28.86 3.43 -14.09
C ARG A 84 -28.19 2.45 -13.13
N PHE A 85 -27.17 1.78 -13.61
CA PHE A 85 -26.40 0.83 -12.82
C PHE A 85 -24.90 1.15 -12.89
N GLY A 86 -24.50 2.03 -13.81
CA GLY A 86 -23.17 2.62 -13.89
C GLY A 86 -22.72 3.19 -12.56
N LEU A 87 -21.48 2.92 -12.20
CA LEU A 87 -20.86 3.41 -10.98
C LEU A 87 -20.35 4.84 -11.19
N LEU A 88 -20.60 5.70 -10.22
CA LEU A 88 -20.14 7.08 -10.15
C LEU A 88 -19.40 7.30 -8.82
N THR A 89 -18.39 8.16 -8.82
CA THR A 89 -17.72 8.59 -7.59
C THR A 89 -18.02 10.06 -7.35
N ALA A 90 -18.53 10.37 -6.16
CA ALA A 90 -18.69 11.74 -5.70
C ALA A 90 -17.52 12.14 -4.81
N ASN A 91 -16.89 13.27 -5.12
CA ASN A 91 -15.98 13.97 -4.21
C ASN A 91 -16.77 15.04 -3.51
N ILE A 92 -16.68 15.06 -2.20
CA ILE A 92 -17.40 16.01 -1.38
C ILE A 92 -16.40 16.68 -0.46
N HIS A 93 -16.45 18.01 -0.44
CA HIS A 93 -15.58 18.83 0.38
C HIS A 93 -16.40 19.78 1.25
N ILE A 94 -16.01 19.91 2.52
CA ILE A 94 -16.62 20.82 3.49
C ILE A 94 -15.53 21.76 4.00
N ASP A 95 -15.37 22.90 3.34
CA ASP A 95 -14.32 23.90 3.63
C ASP A 95 -14.24 24.25 5.12
N SER A 96 -15.40 24.45 5.76
CA SER A 96 -15.45 24.89 7.17
C SER A 96 -14.98 23.84 8.17
N LEU A 97 -14.91 22.57 7.78
CA LEU A 97 -14.49 21.46 8.63
C LEU A 97 -13.17 20.83 8.16
N ASP A 98 -12.56 21.35 7.09
CA ASP A 98 -11.42 20.73 6.41
C ASP A 98 -11.65 19.23 6.16
N PHE A 99 -12.87 18.92 5.71
CA PHE A 99 -13.32 17.54 5.53
C PHE A 99 -13.46 17.23 4.05
N HIS A 100 -12.84 16.13 3.64
CA HIS A 100 -12.96 15.58 2.30
C HIS A 100 -13.39 14.12 2.37
N CYS A 101 -14.32 13.72 1.51
CA CYS A 101 -14.69 12.33 1.34
C CYS A 101 -14.91 12.01 -0.14
N LYS A 102 -14.56 10.78 -0.54
CA LYS A 102 -14.91 10.22 -1.83
C LYS A 102 -15.81 9.02 -1.62
N VAL A 103 -16.93 8.94 -2.31
CA VAL A 103 -17.88 7.85 -2.13
C VAL A 103 -18.47 7.36 -3.45
N SER A 104 -18.47 6.04 -3.63
CA SER A 104 -19.02 5.38 -4.82
C SER A 104 -20.52 5.13 -4.68
N PHE A 105 -21.28 5.35 -5.75
CA PHE A 105 -22.73 5.15 -5.79
C PHE A 105 -23.20 4.84 -7.24
N GLN A 106 -24.41 4.30 -7.43
CA GLN A 106 -24.91 4.05 -8.80
C GLN A 106 -25.58 5.29 -9.40
N ALA A 107 -25.45 5.48 -10.71
CA ALA A 107 -26.35 6.33 -11.47
C ALA A 107 -27.80 5.85 -11.22
N GLY A 108 -28.70 6.68 -10.70
CA GLY A 108 -30.04 6.31 -10.24
C GLY A 108 -30.16 6.13 -8.72
N GLY A 109 -29.02 6.05 -8.02
CA GLY A 109 -28.90 6.06 -6.58
C GLY A 109 -28.75 7.48 -6.01
N PHE A 110 -28.12 7.57 -4.84
CA PHE A 110 -27.90 8.84 -4.16
C PHE A 110 -26.72 8.80 -3.20
N VAL A 111 -26.25 9.98 -2.80
CA VAL A 111 -25.26 10.17 -1.75
C VAL A 111 -25.87 10.97 -0.62
N ARG A 112 -25.51 10.65 0.63
CA ARG A 112 -25.96 11.35 1.82
C ARG A 112 -24.80 11.67 2.75
N VAL A 113 -24.63 12.95 3.07
CA VAL A 113 -23.65 13.42 4.04
C VAL A 113 -24.35 13.68 5.36
N ARG A 114 -23.92 13.02 6.43
CA ARG A 114 -24.57 13.09 7.74
C ARG A 114 -23.59 12.85 8.88
N TYR A 115 -23.96 13.30 10.08
CA TYR A 115 -23.39 12.75 11.29
C TYR A 115 -24.01 11.38 11.57
N SER A 116 -23.18 10.37 11.73
CA SER A 116 -23.57 9.03 12.16
C SER A 116 -22.57 8.57 13.21
N GLU A 117 -23.08 8.06 14.34
CA GLU A 117 -22.24 7.59 15.45
C GLU A 117 -21.23 8.64 15.98
N GLY A 118 -21.57 9.93 15.88
CA GLY A 118 -20.75 11.03 16.37
C GLY A 118 -19.73 11.60 15.37
N TYR A 119 -19.62 11.03 14.17
CA TYR A 119 -18.66 11.47 13.15
C TYR A 119 -19.34 11.83 11.83
N LEU A 120 -18.69 12.68 11.06
CA LEU A 120 -19.14 13.09 9.75
C LEU A 120 -18.85 11.99 8.72
N GLN A 121 -19.85 11.59 7.94
CA GLN A 121 -19.78 10.50 6.96
C GLN A 121 -20.55 10.82 5.69
N CYS A 122 -20.07 10.31 4.57
CA CYS A 122 -20.69 10.34 3.25
C CYS A 122 -21.07 8.90 2.88
N HIS A 123 -22.35 8.65 2.63
CA HIS A 123 -22.88 7.34 2.29
C HIS A 123 -23.31 7.35 0.84
N GLY A 124 -22.78 6.45 0.02
CA GLY A 124 -23.19 6.22 -1.35
C GLY A 124 -24.16 5.04 -1.41
N TYR A 125 -25.24 5.19 -2.15
CA TYR A 125 -26.31 4.21 -2.27
C TYR A 125 -26.56 3.85 -3.72
N ASP A 126 -26.98 2.61 -3.94
CA ASP A 126 -27.43 2.18 -5.27
C ASP A 126 -28.88 2.59 -5.58
N THR A 127 -29.33 2.27 -6.80
CA THR A 127 -30.70 2.56 -7.27
C THR A 127 -31.79 1.92 -6.41
N PHE A 128 -31.46 0.92 -5.58
CA PHE A 128 -32.40 0.26 -4.66
C PHE A 128 -32.30 0.80 -3.22
N GLY A 129 -31.42 1.77 -2.97
CA GLY A 129 -31.18 2.34 -1.65
C GLY A 129 -30.31 1.46 -0.75
N THR A 130 -29.59 0.49 -1.31
CA THR A 130 -28.61 -0.31 -0.56
C THR A 130 -27.31 0.46 -0.47
N THR A 131 -26.72 0.55 0.73
CA THR A 131 -25.42 1.20 0.94
C THR A 131 -24.36 0.49 0.11
N ARG A 132 -23.68 1.26 -0.75
CA ARG A 132 -22.55 0.80 -1.58
C ARG A 132 -21.22 1.13 -0.94
N ASP A 133 -21.10 2.34 -0.41
CA ASP A 133 -19.85 2.87 0.11
C ASP A 133 -20.11 3.90 1.23
N VAL A 134 -19.16 4.04 2.15
CA VAL A 134 -19.21 5.00 3.25
C VAL A 134 -17.81 5.59 3.47
N ASN A 135 -17.67 6.93 3.48
CA ASN A 135 -16.38 7.63 3.63
C ASN A 135 -16.52 8.99 4.34
N PRO A 136 -15.61 9.42 5.23
CA PRO A 136 -14.55 8.62 5.81
C PRO A 136 -15.18 7.69 6.82
N VAL A 137 -14.75 6.44 6.79
CA VAL A 137 -14.96 5.59 7.95
C VAL A 137 -13.85 5.95 8.91
N GLN A 138 -14.11 6.76 9.94
CA GLN A 138 -13.33 6.64 11.16
C GLN A 138 -13.94 5.45 11.90
N VAL A 139 -13.41 4.25 11.64
CA VAL A 139 -13.82 3.07 12.40
C VAL A 139 -13.17 3.19 13.77
N ASN A 140 -13.94 3.07 14.85
CA ASN A 140 -13.33 2.88 16.17
C ASN A 140 -12.40 1.65 16.10
N ASN A 141 -11.24 1.68 16.77
CA ASN A 141 -10.34 0.53 16.86
C ASN A 141 -11.04 -0.77 17.30
N ASN A 142 -12.23 -0.73 17.92
CA ASN A 142 -12.98 -1.94 18.26
C ASN A 142 -13.85 -2.52 17.12
N GLN A 143 -13.96 -1.81 16.00
CA GLN A 143 -14.81 -2.16 14.85
C GLN A 143 -14.00 -2.37 13.55
N ARG A 144 -12.70 -2.00 13.51
CA ARG A 144 -11.87 -2.13 12.29
C ARG A 144 -11.78 -3.59 11.90
N SER A 145 -12.15 -3.89 10.65
CA SER A 145 -12.05 -5.23 10.07
C SER A 145 -11.77 -5.11 8.57
N VAL A 146 -10.49 -5.17 8.23
CA VAL A 146 -9.98 -5.08 6.86
C VAL A 146 -9.21 -6.35 6.57
N ARG A 147 -9.68 -7.15 5.61
CA ARG A 147 -8.97 -8.34 5.15
C ARG A 147 -8.77 -8.28 3.64
N PHE A 148 -7.58 -8.63 3.19
CA PHE A 148 -7.21 -8.65 1.78
C PHE A 148 -6.10 -9.67 1.53
N LEU A 149 -5.92 -10.03 0.27
CA LEU A 149 -4.84 -10.91 -0.18
C LEU A 149 -3.77 -10.09 -0.90
N ALA A 150 -2.52 -10.52 -0.84
CA ALA A 150 -1.45 -9.95 -1.66
C ALA A 150 -0.52 -11.03 -2.20
N THR A 151 -0.02 -10.85 -3.41
CA THR A 151 1.07 -11.64 -4.01
C THR A 151 1.94 -10.69 -4.84
N ALA A 152 2.96 -11.22 -5.51
CA ALA A 152 3.81 -10.51 -6.45
C ALA A 152 4.33 -11.50 -7.49
N ASP A 153 5.05 -11.02 -8.52
CA ASP A 153 5.83 -11.88 -9.40
C ASP A 153 5.04 -13.05 -10.03
N PRO A 154 3.91 -12.79 -10.72
CA PRO A 154 3.36 -13.80 -11.63
C PRO A 154 4.24 -13.99 -12.87
N GLN A 155 4.98 -12.95 -13.29
CA GLN A 155 5.97 -12.95 -14.37
C GLN A 155 5.52 -13.72 -15.61
N TYR A 156 4.35 -13.35 -16.16
CA TYR A 156 3.83 -14.00 -17.37
C TYR A 156 4.83 -13.89 -18.52
N ASP A 157 5.14 -15.02 -19.15
CA ASP A 157 6.08 -15.12 -20.27
C ASP A 157 5.39 -15.82 -21.44
N ASN A 158 5.45 -15.24 -22.64
CA ASN A 158 4.74 -15.79 -23.79
C ASN A 158 5.33 -17.13 -24.31
N THR A 159 6.43 -17.61 -23.73
CA THR A 159 7.09 -18.87 -24.04
C THR A 159 7.09 -19.88 -22.88
N ASP A 160 6.86 -19.45 -21.63
CA ASP A 160 6.93 -20.32 -20.44
C ASP A 160 5.54 -20.72 -19.92
N PHE A 161 4.91 -21.68 -20.60
CA PHE A 161 3.58 -22.18 -20.23
C PHE A 161 3.53 -22.86 -18.86
N ASN A 162 4.65 -23.43 -18.39
CA ASN A 162 4.69 -24.09 -17.08
C ASN A 162 4.62 -23.06 -15.95
N ARG A 163 5.42 -21.99 -16.04
CA ARG A 163 5.35 -20.87 -15.11
C ARG A 163 3.98 -20.21 -15.14
N ASN A 164 3.46 -19.89 -16.33
CA ASN A 164 2.15 -19.27 -16.48
C ASN A 164 1.06 -20.13 -15.82
N GLY A 165 1.10 -21.45 -16.00
CA GLY A 165 0.15 -22.37 -15.36
C GLY A 165 0.23 -22.38 -13.83
N ILE A 166 1.41 -22.12 -13.24
CA ILE A 166 1.55 -21.97 -11.78
C ILE A 166 0.95 -20.63 -11.34
N SER A 167 1.30 -19.53 -12.02
CA SER A 167 0.76 -18.20 -11.73
C SER A 167 -0.76 -18.15 -11.88
N ASP A 168 -1.32 -18.78 -12.92
CA ASP A 168 -2.76 -18.94 -13.15
C ASP A 168 -3.43 -19.63 -11.96
N ARG A 169 -2.86 -20.73 -11.46
CA ARG A 169 -3.39 -21.45 -10.30
C ARG A 169 -3.35 -20.59 -9.05
N THR A 170 -2.24 -19.90 -8.79
CA THR A 170 -2.11 -19.03 -7.61
C THR A 170 -3.14 -17.90 -7.62
N LEU A 171 -3.28 -17.21 -8.75
CA LEU A 171 -4.25 -16.12 -8.92
C LEU A 171 -5.70 -16.64 -8.86
N SER A 172 -5.96 -17.83 -9.41
CA SER A 172 -7.27 -18.49 -9.33
C SER A 172 -7.64 -18.87 -7.90
N VAL A 173 -6.72 -19.46 -7.13
CA VAL A 173 -6.94 -19.81 -5.71
C VAL A 173 -7.25 -18.57 -4.88
N ALA A 174 -6.41 -17.52 -4.99
CA ALA A 174 -6.65 -16.26 -4.31
C ALA A 174 -7.98 -15.60 -4.75
N GLY A 175 -8.29 -15.65 -6.05
CA GLY A 175 -9.54 -15.12 -6.60
C GLY A 175 -10.78 -15.89 -6.11
N ASN A 176 -10.67 -17.20 -5.94
CA ASN A 176 -11.75 -18.02 -5.38
C ASN A 176 -11.97 -17.74 -3.90
N MET A 177 -10.91 -17.45 -3.12
CA MET A 177 -11.05 -16.98 -1.74
C MET A 177 -11.85 -15.68 -1.66
N ILE A 178 -11.59 -14.72 -2.57
CA ILE A 178 -12.36 -13.47 -2.64
C ILE A 178 -13.83 -13.74 -2.97
N LYS A 179 -14.10 -14.59 -3.97
CA LYS A 179 -15.48 -14.88 -4.38
C LYS A 179 -16.30 -15.67 -3.36
N SER A 180 -15.63 -16.48 -2.56
CA SER A 180 -16.27 -17.32 -1.54
C SER A 180 -16.43 -16.63 -0.19
N SER A 181 -15.90 -15.41 -0.04
CA SER A 181 -15.96 -14.66 1.21
C SER A 181 -16.38 -13.21 1.03
N ASN A 182 -17.33 -12.77 1.85
CA ASN A 182 -17.77 -11.37 1.87
C ASN A 182 -16.81 -10.45 2.67
N ASN A 183 -15.76 -10.98 3.29
CA ASN A 183 -14.84 -10.20 4.14
C ASN A 183 -13.50 -9.85 3.47
N ILE A 184 -13.16 -10.47 2.34
CA ILE A 184 -11.91 -10.19 1.62
C ILE A 184 -12.17 -9.10 0.58
N ARG A 185 -11.49 -7.97 0.74
CA ARG A 185 -11.76 -6.75 -0.05
C ARG A 185 -11.07 -6.72 -1.40
N GLY A 186 -9.97 -7.46 -1.56
CA GLY A 186 -9.22 -7.45 -2.81
C GLY A 186 -7.97 -8.32 -2.82
N LEU A 187 -7.36 -8.39 -4.00
CA LEU A 187 -6.07 -9.01 -4.27
C LEU A 187 -5.09 -7.94 -4.76
N ILE A 188 -4.02 -7.71 -4.01
CA ILE A 188 -2.91 -6.86 -4.41
C ILE A 188 -1.88 -7.72 -5.18
N VAL A 189 -1.38 -7.22 -6.32
CA VAL A 189 -0.25 -7.82 -7.03
C VAL A 189 0.90 -6.81 -7.09
N ALA A 190 1.91 -7.01 -6.25
CA ALA A 190 3.00 -6.06 -6.01
C ALA A 190 4.13 -6.15 -7.07
N GLY A 191 3.78 -5.98 -8.35
CA GLY A 191 4.73 -5.87 -9.45
C GLY A 191 5.11 -7.18 -10.13
N ASP A 192 5.87 -7.03 -11.21
CA ASP A 192 6.37 -8.10 -12.09
C ASP A 192 5.22 -8.91 -12.71
N LEU A 193 4.27 -8.18 -13.29
CA LEU A 193 3.08 -8.74 -13.93
C LEU A 193 3.47 -9.56 -15.16
N THR A 194 4.44 -9.04 -15.91
CA THR A 194 5.02 -9.62 -17.12
C THR A 194 6.48 -10.00 -16.87
N GLN A 195 7.07 -10.82 -17.74
CA GLN A 195 8.48 -11.18 -17.68
C GLN A 195 9.37 -10.22 -18.49
N ASN A 196 8.84 -9.67 -19.58
CA ASN A 196 9.60 -8.96 -20.60
C ASN A 196 8.96 -7.64 -21.01
N SER A 197 8.05 -7.09 -20.19
CA SER A 197 7.33 -5.85 -20.45
C SER A 197 6.52 -5.90 -21.75
N ARG A 198 5.93 -7.06 -22.07
CA ARG A 198 5.25 -7.27 -23.36
C ARG A 198 3.75 -7.18 -23.27
N LYS A 199 3.13 -6.67 -24.34
CA LYS A 199 1.66 -6.60 -24.45
C LYS A 199 1.00 -7.98 -24.43
N ASP A 200 1.54 -8.96 -25.16
CA ASP A 200 0.99 -10.33 -25.19
C ASP A 200 1.11 -11.03 -23.82
N GLU A 201 2.18 -10.79 -23.07
CA GLU A 201 2.32 -11.24 -21.67
C GLU A 201 1.32 -10.55 -20.74
N ARG A 202 1.10 -9.25 -20.91
CA ARG A 202 0.08 -8.51 -20.15
C ARG A 202 -1.32 -9.05 -20.41
N GLU A 203 -1.65 -9.41 -21.65
CA GLU A 203 -2.94 -10.03 -22.00
C GLU A 203 -3.11 -11.42 -21.35
N LEU A 204 -2.04 -12.15 -21.03
CA LEU A 204 -2.12 -13.38 -20.24
C LEU A 204 -2.49 -13.08 -18.79
N PHE A 205 -1.81 -12.11 -18.17
CA PHE A 205 -2.12 -11.65 -16.81
C PHE A 205 -3.57 -11.17 -16.67
N GLU A 206 -4.03 -10.33 -17.61
CA GLU A 206 -5.40 -9.79 -17.59
C GLU A 206 -6.46 -10.89 -17.74
N ARG A 207 -6.18 -11.91 -18.56
CA ARG A 207 -7.08 -13.05 -18.73
C ARG A 207 -7.18 -13.90 -17.47
N ALA A 208 -6.06 -14.15 -16.80
CA ALA A 208 -6.01 -14.92 -15.57
C ALA A 208 -6.73 -14.21 -14.41
N THR A 209 -6.62 -12.87 -14.36
CA THR A 209 -7.20 -12.05 -13.30
C THR A 209 -8.58 -11.50 -13.62
N TRP A 210 -9.04 -11.59 -14.87
CA TRP A 210 -10.38 -11.18 -15.32
C TRP A 210 -11.51 -11.55 -14.35
N PRO A 211 -11.57 -12.78 -13.80
CA PRO A 211 -12.66 -13.17 -12.93
C PRO A 211 -12.74 -12.39 -11.60
N VAL A 212 -11.67 -11.68 -11.21
CA VAL A 212 -11.58 -10.84 -10.01
C VAL A 212 -11.07 -9.43 -10.32
N ARG A 213 -11.15 -8.98 -11.57
CA ARG A 213 -10.59 -7.70 -12.03
C ARG A 213 -11.07 -6.48 -11.22
N ASP A 214 -12.31 -6.52 -10.73
CA ASP A 214 -12.94 -5.43 -9.96
C ASP A 214 -12.42 -5.40 -8.50
N TYR A 215 -11.74 -6.46 -8.06
CA TYR A 215 -11.11 -6.64 -6.75
C TYR A 215 -9.58 -6.65 -6.84
N LEU A 216 -9.00 -6.48 -8.02
CA LEU A 216 -7.57 -6.54 -8.27
C LEU A 216 -6.93 -5.17 -8.03
N TYR A 217 -5.71 -5.14 -7.47
CA TYR A 217 -4.91 -3.94 -7.23
C TYR A 217 -3.46 -4.22 -7.66
N GLU A 218 -3.18 -4.12 -8.95
CA GLU A 218 -1.85 -4.37 -9.52
C GLU A 218 -0.92 -3.14 -9.49
N GLY A 219 0.39 -3.39 -9.39
CA GLY A 219 1.45 -2.39 -9.52
C GLY A 219 2.54 -2.82 -10.52
N MET A 220 3.45 -1.90 -10.85
CA MET A 220 4.59 -2.15 -11.74
C MET A 220 5.76 -2.79 -10.98
N GLY A 221 6.47 -3.73 -11.63
CA GLY A 221 7.79 -4.22 -11.19
C GLY A 221 8.88 -3.98 -12.24
N ASN A 222 10.11 -4.42 -11.97
CA ASN A 222 11.23 -4.20 -12.90
C ASN A 222 11.14 -5.02 -14.18
N HIS A 223 10.36 -6.09 -14.20
CA HIS A 223 10.06 -6.83 -15.43
C HIS A 223 8.96 -6.19 -16.27
N ASP A 224 8.22 -5.23 -15.71
CA ASP A 224 7.20 -4.44 -16.42
C ASP A 224 7.76 -3.13 -17.01
N ASP A 225 8.97 -2.75 -16.61
CA ASP A 225 9.61 -1.46 -16.90
C ASP A 225 10.86 -1.58 -17.80
N LYS A 226 10.90 -2.57 -18.70
CA LYS A 226 12.02 -2.76 -19.64
C LYS A 226 11.75 -2.03 -20.95
N ASP A 227 12.68 -1.17 -21.32
CA ASP A 227 12.64 -0.46 -22.58
C ASP A 227 12.86 -1.39 -23.79
N PRO A 228 12.09 -1.22 -24.89
CA PRO A 228 12.34 -1.94 -26.12
C PRO A 228 13.67 -1.51 -26.76
N LEU A 229 14.40 -2.50 -27.28
CA LEU A 229 15.55 -2.29 -28.15
C LEU A 229 15.12 -1.53 -29.42
N TRP A 230 16.05 -0.79 -30.05
CA TRP A 230 15.74 0.09 -31.17
C TRP A 230 15.00 -0.60 -32.34
N TYR A 231 15.32 -1.85 -32.65
CA TYR A 231 14.65 -2.61 -33.71
C TYR A 231 13.27 -3.13 -33.29
N GLN A 232 13.05 -3.39 -31.99
CA GLN A 232 11.74 -3.76 -31.45
C GLN A 232 10.78 -2.56 -31.55
N ARG A 233 11.27 -1.33 -31.30
CA ARG A 233 10.49 -0.09 -31.49
C ARG A 233 9.97 0.06 -32.92
N LEU A 234 10.81 -0.24 -33.92
CA LEU A 234 10.44 -0.17 -35.33
C LEU A 234 9.44 -1.25 -35.76
N ALA A 235 9.57 -2.47 -35.20
CA ALA A 235 8.69 -3.58 -35.53
C ALA A 235 7.31 -3.50 -34.85
N CYS A 236 7.19 -2.72 -33.77
CA CYS A 236 6.02 -2.74 -32.90
C CYS A 236 4.67 -2.42 -33.57
N PRO A 237 4.54 -1.43 -34.48
CA PRO A 237 3.26 -1.14 -35.14
C PRO A 237 2.67 -2.31 -35.95
N LEU A 238 3.45 -3.37 -36.19
CA LEU A 238 3.09 -4.53 -37.01
C LEU A 238 2.91 -5.84 -36.20
N LEU A 239 3.18 -5.84 -34.88
CA LEU A 239 3.20 -7.05 -34.05
C LEU A 239 2.42 -6.84 -32.74
N ASN A 240 1.58 -7.81 -32.35
CA ASN A 240 0.90 -7.80 -31.02
C ASN A 240 1.85 -8.03 -29.83
N SER A 241 3.11 -8.29 -30.13
CA SER A 241 4.10 -8.89 -29.25
C SER A 241 5.15 -7.84 -28.86
N CYS A 242 4.74 -6.58 -28.72
CA CYS A 242 5.63 -5.46 -28.46
C CYS A 242 6.10 -5.46 -27.01
N VAL A 243 7.37 -5.13 -26.81
CA VAL A 243 7.89 -4.67 -25.52
C VAL A 243 7.48 -3.20 -25.36
N SER A 244 6.65 -2.90 -24.38
CA SER A 244 6.06 -1.57 -24.15
C SER A 244 5.70 -1.40 -22.67
N PRO A 245 6.60 -0.84 -21.84
CA PRO A 245 6.29 -0.53 -20.44
C PRO A 245 5.15 0.49 -20.32
N PHE A 246 5.04 1.38 -21.31
CA PHE A 246 3.94 2.35 -21.42
C PHE A 246 2.58 1.69 -21.55
N ASP A 247 2.43 0.62 -22.34
CA ASP A 247 1.15 -0.07 -22.48
C ASP A 247 0.75 -0.79 -21.20
N ILE A 248 1.72 -1.37 -20.48
CA ILE A 248 1.47 -2.00 -19.17
C ILE A 248 1.00 -0.93 -18.18
N MET A 249 1.75 0.15 -18.04
CA MET A 249 1.38 1.28 -17.18
C MET A 249 -0.01 1.85 -17.54
N ASN A 250 -0.30 2.04 -18.82
CA ASN A 250 -1.60 2.54 -19.27
C ASN A 250 -2.74 1.57 -18.97
N SER A 251 -2.51 0.27 -19.09
CA SER A 251 -3.53 -0.72 -18.75
C SER A 251 -3.88 -0.66 -17.26
N ILE A 252 -2.88 -0.52 -16.38
CA ILE A 252 -3.08 -0.30 -14.94
C ILE A 252 -3.86 1.00 -14.74
N ASN A 253 -3.38 2.12 -15.29
CA ASN A 253 -4.00 3.42 -15.13
C ASN A 253 -5.43 3.48 -15.68
N HIS A 254 -5.72 2.80 -16.79
CA HIS A 254 -7.07 2.72 -17.35
C HIS A 254 -8.00 1.93 -16.43
N GLN A 255 -7.57 0.75 -15.98
CA GLN A 255 -8.35 -0.09 -15.08
C GLN A 255 -8.60 0.63 -13.74
N ARG A 256 -7.56 1.24 -13.16
CA ARG A 256 -7.66 1.95 -11.88
C ARG A 256 -8.42 3.26 -11.96
N ASN A 257 -8.27 4.05 -13.03
CA ASN A 257 -9.09 5.25 -13.21
C ASN A 257 -10.57 4.86 -13.36
N SER A 258 -10.88 3.79 -14.10
CA SER A 258 -12.27 3.34 -14.21
C SER A 258 -12.90 2.87 -12.89
N LEU A 259 -12.09 2.36 -11.94
CA LEU A 259 -12.56 1.82 -10.67
C LEU A 259 -12.47 2.80 -9.49
N LEU A 260 -11.42 3.64 -9.45
CA LEU A 260 -11.10 4.54 -8.33
C LEU A 260 -11.27 6.02 -8.69
N GLN A 261 -11.40 6.34 -9.98
CA GLN A 261 -11.54 7.70 -10.52
C GLN A 261 -10.49 8.70 -9.98
N LYS A 262 -9.23 8.26 -9.86
CA LYS A 262 -8.10 9.09 -9.41
C LYS A 262 -7.30 9.65 -10.58
N GLU A 263 -6.63 10.79 -10.34
CA GLU A 263 -5.65 11.34 -11.29
C GLU A 263 -4.60 10.28 -11.64
N GLN A 264 -4.30 10.19 -12.94
CA GLN A 264 -3.32 9.23 -13.44
C GLN A 264 -1.93 9.80 -13.22
N HIS A 265 -1.11 9.04 -12.51
CA HIS A 265 0.31 9.31 -12.36
C HIS A 265 1.10 8.33 -13.24
N GLU A 266 2.23 8.80 -13.76
CA GLU A 266 3.22 7.90 -14.37
C GLU A 266 3.69 6.89 -13.32
N GLY A 267 4.05 5.68 -13.73
CA GLY A 267 4.41 4.55 -12.88
C GLY A 267 3.26 3.65 -12.43
N GLY A 268 2.02 3.95 -12.83
CA GLY A 268 0.85 3.19 -12.34
C GLY A 268 0.62 3.42 -10.85
N LEU A 269 0.85 4.65 -10.38
CA LEU A 269 0.76 5.03 -8.96
C LEU A 269 -0.67 5.46 -8.64
N TYR A 270 -1.21 4.95 -7.54
CA TYR A 270 -2.53 5.28 -7.06
C TYR A 270 -2.67 4.85 -5.60
N SER A 271 -3.70 5.34 -4.92
CA SER A 271 -4.01 4.96 -3.55
C SER A 271 -5.50 4.70 -3.39
N TRP A 272 -5.91 4.06 -2.31
CA TRP A 272 -7.31 3.85 -1.97
C TRP A 272 -7.47 3.66 -0.47
N ASP A 273 -8.71 3.69 0.00
CA ASP A 273 -9.04 3.40 1.39
C ASP A 273 -9.87 2.13 1.48
N TRP A 274 -9.57 1.29 2.47
CA TRP A 274 -10.44 0.23 2.93
C TRP A 274 -10.82 0.51 4.37
N GLN A 275 -12.08 0.92 4.60
CA GLN A 275 -12.48 1.50 5.88
C GLN A 275 -11.57 2.69 6.25
N ASP A 276 -10.88 2.61 7.39
CA ASP A 276 -9.93 3.61 7.86
C ASP A 276 -8.48 3.24 7.55
N VAL A 277 -8.22 2.17 6.79
CA VAL A 277 -6.87 1.79 6.37
C VAL A 277 -6.58 2.38 5.01
N HIS A 278 -5.59 3.25 4.93
CA HIS A 278 -5.12 3.84 3.69
C HIS A 278 -4.06 2.95 3.04
N VAL A 279 -4.13 2.76 1.72
CA VAL A 279 -3.18 1.95 0.97
C VAL A 279 -2.69 2.73 -0.24
N ALA A 280 -1.37 2.76 -0.46
CA ALA A 280 -0.75 3.42 -1.60
C ALA A 280 0.08 2.43 -2.42
N GLN A 281 -0.22 2.30 -3.71
CA GLN A 281 0.58 1.58 -4.70
C GLN A 281 1.60 2.55 -5.33
N LEU A 282 2.88 2.27 -5.11
CA LEU A 282 3.99 3.17 -5.38
C LEU A 282 4.96 2.63 -6.44
N GLY A 283 4.54 1.63 -7.22
CA GLY A 283 5.26 1.12 -8.37
C GLY A 283 6.52 0.33 -7.98
N THR A 284 7.62 0.59 -8.70
CA THR A 284 8.87 -0.17 -8.55
C THR A 284 9.52 0.06 -7.18
N PHE A 285 9.90 1.29 -6.86
CA PHE A 285 10.47 1.69 -5.56
C PHE A 285 10.23 3.17 -5.29
N ILE A 286 10.27 3.58 -4.01
CA ILE A 286 9.75 4.89 -3.59
C ILE A 286 10.86 5.96 -3.64
N ALA A 287 11.02 6.60 -4.79
CA ALA A 287 11.98 7.67 -5.03
C ALA A 287 11.49 8.61 -6.16
N ASN A 288 12.25 9.67 -6.45
CA ASN A 288 11.97 10.53 -7.61
C ASN A 288 12.91 10.33 -8.79
N GLU A 289 14.07 9.75 -8.53
CA GLU A 289 15.12 9.60 -9.53
C GLU A 289 15.72 8.21 -9.38
N PRO A 290 16.20 7.59 -10.47
CA PRO A 290 17.04 6.40 -10.39
C PRO A 290 18.28 6.64 -9.53
N ARG A 291 18.87 5.56 -9.03
CA ARG A 291 20.12 5.66 -8.26
C ARG A 291 21.29 6.02 -9.17
N ALA A 292 21.92 7.17 -8.91
CA ALA A 292 23.12 7.61 -9.61
C ALA A 292 24.34 6.69 -9.35
N ASN A 293 25.13 6.44 -10.41
CA ASN A 293 26.44 5.77 -10.41
C ASN A 293 26.48 4.43 -9.68
N THR A 294 26.09 3.35 -10.35
CA THR A 294 26.34 2.00 -9.83
C THR A 294 27.62 1.43 -10.45
N VAL A 295 28.41 0.73 -9.64
CA VAL A 295 29.50 -0.14 -10.13
C VAL A 295 28.92 -1.47 -10.69
N ARG A 296 27.58 -1.60 -10.70
CA ARG A 296 26.83 -2.78 -11.15
C ARG A 296 25.74 -2.31 -12.11
N TYR A 297 26.03 -2.33 -13.40
CA TYR A 297 25.15 -2.07 -14.56
C TYR A 297 23.76 -2.76 -14.55
N GLN A 298 23.38 -3.50 -13.51
CA GLN A 298 22.11 -4.23 -13.40
C GLN A 298 20.94 -3.40 -12.84
N PHE A 299 21.18 -2.22 -12.26
CA PHE A 299 20.13 -1.46 -11.55
C PHE A 299 20.06 0.04 -11.94
N GLU A 300 20.76 0.47 -12.98
CA GLU A 300 20.83 1.90 -13.38
C GLU A 300 19.55 2.40 -14.06
N ASP A 301 18.71 1.48 -14.55
CA ASP A 301 17.60 1.80 -15.45
C ASP A 301 16.20 1.63 -14.83
N ILE A 302 16.10 1.36 -13.52
CA ILE A 302 14.79 1.19 -12.88
C ILE A 302 14.20 2.57 -12.59
N ASN A 303 13.05 2.87 -13.19
CA ASN A 303 12.39 4.15 -13.03
C ASN A 303 11.45 4.13 -11.81
N PRO A 304 11.63 5.01 -10.81
CA PRO A 304 10.71 5.12 -9.68
C PRO A 304 9.49 6.00 -9.94
N TYR A 305 9.41 6.66 -11.10
CA TYR A 305 8.26 7.44 -11.55
C TYR A 305 7.78 8.55 -10.59
N ASN A 306 8.71 9.28 -9.97
CA ASN A 306 8.35 10.34 -9.01
C ASN A 306 7.45 9.87 -7.85
N SER A 307 7.51 8.58 -7.51
CA SER A 307 6.64 7.95 -6.51
C SER A 307 6.80 8.53 -5.10
N LEU A 308 7.97 9.10 -4.76
CA LEU A 308 8.14 9.78 -3.49
C LEU A 308 7.35 11.10 -3.41
N ASP A 309 7.27 11.86 -4.50
CA ASP A 309 6.47 13.09 -4.53
C ASP A 309 4.97 12.77 -4.59
N PHE A 310 4.58 11.74 -5.34
CA PHE A 310 3.22 11.19 -5.26
C PHE A 310 2.87 10.81 -3.81
N LEU A 311 3.72 10.03 -3.13
CA LEU A 311 3.48 9.60 -1.75
C LEU A 311 3.29 10.79 -0.81
N LYS A 312 4.13 11.83 -0.91
CA LYS A 312 3.99 13.02 -0.04
C LYS A 312 2.65 13.74 -0.26
N ALA A 313 2.24 13.89 -1.52
CA ALA A 313 0.96 14.52 -1.85
C ALA A 313 -0.20 13.66 -1.35
N ASP A 314 -0.14 12.35 -1.62
CA ASP A 314 -1.16 11.39 -1.22
C ASP A 314 -1.35 11.31 0.30
N LEU A 315 -0.27 11.22 1.07
CA LEU A 315 -0.34 11.25 2.52
C LEU A 315 -0.90 12.58 3.04
N ARG A 316 -0.50 13.71 2.47
CA ARG A 316 -1.04 15.02 2.87
C ARG A 316 -2.54 15.11 2.60
N ASP A 317 -2.96 14.76 1.40
CA ASP A 317 -4.30 15.05 0.88
C ASP A 317 -5.33 13.98 1.27
N ASN A 318 -4.93 12.72 1.39
CA ASN A 318 -5.84 11.59 1.65
C ASN A 318 -5.72 11.02 3.08
N VAL A 319 -4.58 11.20 3.75
CA VAL A 319 -4.38 10.73 5.13
C VAL A 319 -4.46 11.86 6.15
N GLY A 320 -3.76 12.97 5.90
CA GLY A 320 -3.69 14.12 6.79
C GLY A 320 -3.27 13.75 8.22
N PRO A 321 -3.71 14.50 9.24
CA PRO A 321 -3.38 14.23 10.64
C PRO A 321 -4.27 13.13 11.27
N SER A 322 -4.94 12.30 10.48
CA SER A 322 -6.00 11.40 10.98
C SER A 322 -5.51 10.27 11.90
N GLY A 323 -4.21 9.95 11.86
CA GLY A 323 -3.61 8.83 12.61
C GLY A 323 -4.01 7.44 12.10
N ARG A 324 -4.77 7.38 11.00
CA ARG A 324 -5.27 6.14 10.42
C ARG A 324 -4.11 5.27 9.90
N PRO A 325 -4.19 3.94 9.96
CA PRO A 325 -3.13 3.06 9.47
C PRO A 325 -2.86 3.25 7.97
N VAL A 326 -1.58 3.26 7.59
CA VAL A 326 -1.13 3.37 6.21
C VAL A 326 -0.32 2.14 5.81
N ILE A 327 -0.65 1.54 4.67
CA ILE A 327 0.10 0.45 4.04
C ILE A 327 0.70 0.97 2.73
N LEU A 328 2.00 0.79 2.56
CA LEU A 328 2.69 1.15 1.32
C LEU A 328 2.95 -0.12 0.51
N ILE A 329 2.73 -0.07 -0.80
CA ILE A 329 3.06 -1.16 -1.71
C ILE A 329 4.13 -0.67 -2.67
N SER A 330 5.24 -1.39 -2.78
CA SER A 330 6.26 -1.14 -3.80
C SER A 330 6.96 -2.45 -4.14
N HIS A 331 7.26 -2.69 -5.42
CA HIS A 331 7.86 -3.95 -5.85
C HIS A 331 9.18 -4.27 -5.12
N TYR A 332 10.09 -3.30 -5.06
CA TYR A 332 11.31 -3.37 -4.26
C TYR A 332 11.09 -2.90 -2.84
N GLY A 333 11.09 -3.84 -1.91
CA GLY A 333 11.03 -3.56 -0.47
C GLY A 333 12.40 -3.36 0.17
N PHE A 334 12.48 -3.74 1.44
CA PHE A 334 13.67 -3.63 2.27
C PHE A 334 14.23 -5.00 2.69
N ASP A 335 13.80 -6.08 2.06
CA ASP A 335 14.44 -7.39 2.16
C ASP A 335 15.88 -7.36 1.59
N SER A 336 16.58 -8.48 1.74
CA SER A 336 18.01 -8.56 1.40
C SER A 336 18.32 -8.37 -0.09
N ARG A 337 17.37 -8.65 -0.99
CA ARG A 337 17.56 -8.56 -2.44
C ARG A 337 16.97 -7.27 -3.04
N SER A 338 16.02 -6.64 -2.35
CA SER A 338 15.35 -5.46 -2.86
C SER A 338 16.09 -4.12 -2.67
N LEU A 339 17.19 -4.08 -1.93
CA LEU A 339 17.92 -2.82 -1.65
C LEU A 339 18.76 -2.29 -2.82
N GLY A 340 18.91 -3.04 -3.91
CA GLY A 340 19.74 -2.67 -5.07
C GLY A 340 19.43 -1.29 -5.65
N PRO A 341 18.17 -1.01 -6.06
CA PRO A 341 17.76 0.26 -6.66
C PRO A 341 17.84 1.45 -5.70
N TRP A 342 17.90 1.20 -4.39
CA TRP A 342 17.90 2.23 -3.38
C TRP A 342 19.30 2.74 -3.03
N SER A 343 19.55 4.03 -3.22
CA SER A 343 20.62 4.73 -2.48
C SER A 343 20.22 4.91 -1.02
N HIS A 344 21.22 5.10 -0.17
CA HIS A 344 20.98 5.43 1.24
C HIS A 344 20.18 6.73 1.39
N GLN A 345 20.50 7.76 0.61
CA GLN A 345 19.82 9.06 0.68
C GLN A 345 18.36 8.99 0.23
N GLN A 346 18.03 8.17 -0.78
CA GLN A 346 16.64 7.94 -1.17
C GLN A 346 15.84 7.27 -0.04
N ARG A 347 16.41 6.26 0.63
CA ARG A 347 15.77 5.64 1.82
C ARG A 347 15.52 6.66 2.92
N VAL A 348 16.48 7.54 3.19
CA VAL A 348 16.33 8.63 4.18
C VAL A 348 15.18 9.57 3.78
N LYS A 349 15.16 10.07 2.53
CA LYS A 349 14.12 10.98 2.04
C LYS A 349 12.72 10.35 2.06
N MET A 350 12.62 9.07 1.70
CA MET A 350 11.39 8.31 1.81
C MET A 350 10.93 8.24 3.26
N TRP A 351 11.82 7.88 4.18
CA TRP A 351 11.48 7.78 5.59
C TRP A 351 11.04 9.12 6.21
N GLU A 352 11.69 10.21 5.81
CA GLU A 352 11.31 11.57 6.21
C GLU A 352 9.92 11.97 5.73
N ALA A 353 9.46 11.45 4.58
CA ALA A 353 8.11 11.69 4.08
C ALA A 353 7.04 10.99 4.94
N LEU A 354 7.42 9.97 5.71
CA LEU A 354 6.51 9.22 6.58
C LEU A 354 6.34 9.88 7.96
N ASP A 355 6.98 11.02 8.20
CA ASP A 355 6.92 11.73 9.47
C ASP A 355 5.49 12.17 9.82
N GLY A 356 5.03 11.82 11.03
CA GLY A 356 3.67 12.11 11.47
C GLY A 356 2.59 11.14 10.98
N TYR A 357 2.91 10.17 10.11
CA TYR A 357 1.95 9.19 9.59
C TYR A 357 2.08 7.82 10.26
N ASN A 358 0.95 7.15 10.49
CA ASN A 358 0.92 5.79 11.04
C ASN A 358 1.16 4.74 9.95
N VAL A 359 2.39 4.66 9.43
CA VAL A 359 2.75 3.64 8.43
C VAL A 359 3.01 2.31 9.12
N VAL A 360 2.15 1.32 8.88
CA VAL A 360 2.11 0.06 9.63
C VAL A 360 2.77 -1.09 8.89
N ALA A 361 2.81 -1.04 7.55
CA ALA A 361 3.48 -2.05 6.74
C ALA A 361 3.94 -1.51 5.39
N ILE A 362 4.99 -2.13 4.86
CA ILE A 362 5.37 -2.09 3.45
C ILE A 362 5.16 -3.50 2.89
N ILE A 363 4.40 -3.64 1.80
CA ILE A 363 4.25 -4.92 1.09
C ILE A 363 5.05 -4.84 -0.21
N SER A 364 5.93 -5.83 -0.42
CA SER A 364 6.84 -5.89 -1.56
C SER A 364 6.80 -7.21 -2.31
N GLY A 365 7.38 -7.23 -3.51
CA GLY A 365 7.64 -8.43 -4.32
C GLY A 365 9.14 -8.70 -4.43
N HIS A 366 9.58 -9.01 -5.65
CA HIS A 366 10.97 -9.03 -6.13
C HIS A 366 11.87 -10.15 -5.58
N ASP A 367 11.88 -10.37 -4.26
CA ASP A 367 12.77 -11.36 -3.62
C ASP A 367 12.41 -12.81 -3.96
N HIS A 368 11.19 -13.02 -4.49
CA HIS A 368 10.61 -14.33 -4.79
C HIS A 368 10.69 -15.28 -3.58
N SER A 369 10.34 -14.79 -2.40
CA SER A 369 10.51 -15.55 -1.16
C SER A 369 9.66 -16.83 -1.16
N SER A 370 10.33 -17.96 -1.38
CA SER A 370 9.75 -19.30 -1.31
C SER A 370 9.47 -19.73 0.13
N PRO A 371 8.58 -20.73 0.35
CA PRO A 371 8.38 -21.33 1.66
C PRO A 371 9.72 -21.77 2.29
N GLY A 372 9.92 -21.44 3.56
CA GLY A 372 11.16 -21.73 4.29
C GLY A 372 12.23 -20.63 4.27
N TYR A 373 12.04 -19.56 3.49
CA TYR A 373 12.88 -18.35 3.54
C TYR A 373 12.20 -17.22 4.32
N GLU A 374 13.00 -16.24 4.77
CA GLU A 374 12.51 -14.99 5.36
C GLU A 374 11.61 -14.28 4.35
N TRP A 375 10.42 -13.88 4.79
CA TRP A 375 9.40 -13.22 3.96
C TRP A 375 8.82 -11.98 4.63
N TYR A 376 9.25 -11.68 5.85
CA TYR A 376 8.96 -10.43 6.52
C TYR A 376 10.14 -10.04 7.40
N ARG A 377 10.28 -8.74 7.65
CA ARG A 377 11.25 -8.22 8.61
C ARG A 377 10.85 -6.86 9.13
N ASN A 378 11.27 -6.58 10.37
CA ASN A 378 11.21 -5.25 10.93
C ASN A 378 12.38 -4.41 10.40
N VAL A 379 12.05 -3.32 9.71
CA VAL A 379 13.01 -2.41 9.09
C VAL A 379 13.13 -1.17 9.95
N ASN A 380 14.32 -0.97 10.52
CA ASN A 380 14.60 0.21 11.32
C ASN A 380 14.76 1.44 10.43
N ARG A 381 14.35 2.60 10.97
CA ARG A 381 14.63 3.91 10.40
C ARG A 381 16.09 4.02 9.94
N PRO A 382 16.36 4.47 8.71
CA PRO A 382 17.71 4.63 8.23
C PRO A 382 18.43 5.70 9.06
N PHE A 383 19.72 5.46 9.31
CA PHE A 383 20.58 6.48 9.91
C PHE A 383 20.62 7.75 9.04
N GLY A 384 20.78 8.91 9.68
CA GLY A 384 20.79 10.21 9.00
C GLY A 384 19.46 10.96 9.07
N THR A 385 18.41 10.37 9.66
CA THR A 385 17.17 11.09 9.97
C THR A 385 16.56 10.67 11.31
N GLN A 386 15.88 11.63 11.96
CA GLN A 386 15.08 11.42 13.16
C GLN A 386 13.57 11.47 12.88
N LYS A 387 13.18 11.59 11.62
CA LYS A 387 11.79 11.70 11.18
C LYS A 387 11.24 10.35 10.71
N GLY A 388 9.91 10.23 10.74
CA GLY A 388 9.20 9.01 10.32
C GLY A 388 9.11 7.95 11.41
N PRO A 389 8.52 6.78 11.14
CA PRO A 389 8.42 5.68 12.11
C PRO A 389 9.78 5.16 12.57
N ALA A 390 9.88 4.63 13.79
CA ALA A 390 11.14 4.04 14.27
C ALA A 390 11.43 2.70 13.57
N VAL A 391 10.37 1.92 13.33
CA VAL A 391 10.39 0.65 12.62
C VAL A 391 9.18 0.59 11.69
N ILE A 392 9.31 -0.14 10.59
CA ILE A 392 8.19 -0.52 9.73
C ILE A 392 8.32 -2.01 9.43
N LEU A 393 7.20 -2.74 9.48
CA LEU A 393 7.15 -4.13 9.03
C LEU A 393 7.21 -4.15 7.50
N ASN A 394 8.25 -4.74 6.92
CA ASN A 394 8.29 -5.06 5.48
C ASN A 394 7.88 -6.51 5.30
N VAL A 395 6.87 -6.76 4.46
CA VAL A 395 6.38 -8.09 4.10
C VAL A 395 6.59 -8.30 2.60
N THR A 396 7.36 -9.31 2.24
CA THR A 396 7.39 -9.82 0.88
C THR A 396 6.14 -10.68 0.67
N ALA A 397 5.25 -10.27 -0.22
CA ALA A 397 3.95 -10.90 -0.47
C ALA A 397 4.06 -12.34 -1.01
N GLY A 398 5.27 -12.80 -1.32
CA GLY A 398 5.58 -14.09 -1.94
C GLY A 398 5.87 -13.93 -3.43
N ALA A 399 5.70 -15.03 -4.17
CA ALA A 399 5.69 -15.02 -5.63
C ALA A 399 4.59 -15.94 -6.15
N ALA A 400 3.74 -15.42 -7.03
CA ALA A 400 2.65 -16.16 -7.65
C ALA A 400 3.20 -17.32 -8.48
N LEU A 401 4.35 -17.12 -9.13
CA LEU A 401 5.08 -18.18 -9.85
C LEU A 401 5.62 -19.29 -8.92
N PHE A 402 5.58 -19.12 -7.59
CA PHE A 402 5.95 -20.11 -6.57
C PHE A 402 4.79 -20.60 -5.70
N LYS A 403 3.52 -20.33 -6.09
CA LYS A 403 2.34 -20.72 -5.29
C LYS A 403 2.27 -20.07 -3.92
N VAL A 404 2.81 -18.85 -3.79
CA VAL A 404 2.80 -18.10 -2.53
C VAL A 404 2.03 -16.80 -2.68
N PHE A 405 1.21 -16.54 -1.68
CA PHE A 405 0.53 -15.26 -1.46
C PHE A 405 0.40 -15.05 0.05
N VAL A 406 -0.03 -13.88 0.48
CA VAL A 406 -0.33 -13.58 1.89
C VAL A 406 -1.80 -13.24 2.08
N ASP A 407 -2.35 -13.64 3.21
CA ASP A 407 -3.68 -13.25 3.70
C ASP A 407 -3.51 -12.31 4.89
N VAL A 408 -3.83 -11.05 4.65
CA VAL A 408 -3.66 -9.95 5.60
C VAL A 408 -5.01 -9.62 6.22
N GLU A 409 -5.11 -9.74 7.54
CA GLU A 409 -6.28 -9.35 8.32
C GLU A 409 -5.89 -8.29 9.36
N ILE A 410 -6.58 -7.17 9.34
CA ILE A 410 -6.50 -6.10 10.32
C ILE A 410 -7.81 -6.11 11.10
N SER A 411 -7.73 -6.57 12.35
CA SER A 411 -8.86 -6.60 13.27
C SER A 411 -8.53 -5.73 14.47
N GLY A 412 -9.27 -4.62 14.56
CA GLY A 412 -8.98 -3.54 15.46
C GLY A 412 -7.57 -2.98 15.31
N ASN A 413 -6.75 -3.15 16.35
CA ASN A 413 -5.36 -2.71 16.36
C ASN A 413 -4.36 -3.82 16.06
N THR A 414 -4.83 -5.00 15.67
CA THR A 414 -3.93 -6.12 15.35
C THR A 414 -3.94 -6.35 13.85
N MET A 415 -2.77 -6.34 13.25
CA MET A 415 -2.56 -6.89 11.91
C MET A 415 -1.98 -8.29 12.04
N THR A 416 -2.63 -9.26 11.40
CA THR A 416 -2.16 -10.64 11.24
C THR A 416 -1.96 -10.90 9.77
N ILE A 417 -0.81 -11.46 9.42
CA ILE A 417 -0.45 -11.81 8.06
C ILE A 417 -0.10 -13.29 8.05
N ASN A 418 -0.84 -14.06 7.27
CA ASN A 418 -0.57 -15.48 7.04
C ASN A 418 0.11 -15.63 5.68
N ARG A 419 1.26 -16.28 5.62
CA ARG A 419 1.85 -16.71 4.35
C ARG A 419 1.14 -17.97 3.90
N MET A 420 0.50 -17.90 2.75
CA MET A 420 -0.39 -18.92 2.23
C MET A 420 0.27 -19.68 1.08
N THR A 421 -0.11 -20.94 0.94
CA THR A 421 0.07 -21.74 -0.28
C THR A 421 -1.14 -22.64 -0.49
N PHE A 422 -1.08 -23.58 -1.43
CA PHE A 422 -2.16 -24.51 -1.70
C PHE A 422 -1.65 -25.89 -2.13
N ASP A 423 -2.46 -26.90 -1.88
CA ASP A 423 -2.15 -28.28 -2.24
C ASP A 423 -2.47 -28.61 -3.71
N HIS A 424 -2.33 -29.89 -4.08
CA HIS A 424 -2.54 -30.32 -5.46
C HIS A 424 -4.01 -30.17 -5.93
N GLU A 425 -4.97 -30.14 -5.00
CA GLU A 425 -6.39 -29.89 -5.26
C GLU A 425 -6.79 -28.42 -5.10
N ASP A 426 -5.82 -27.50 -5.10
CA ASP A 426 -6.05 -26.05 -5.01
C ASP A 426 -6.71 -25.60 -3.70
N ARG A 427 -6.56 -26.37 -2.61
CA ARG A 427 -7.05 -25.99 -1.28
C ARG A 427 -6.02 -25.10 -0.59
N PRO A 428 -6.34 -23.84 -0.24
CA PRO A 428 -5.39 -22.95 0.40
C PRO A 428 -5.16 -23.30 1.87
N TYR A 429 -3.92 -23.16 2.33
CA TYR A 429 -3.55 -23.30 3.74
C TYR A 429 -2.41 -22.35 4.13
N SER A 430 -2.35 -21.99 5.42
CA SER A 430 -1.29 -21.15 5.98
C SER A 430 -0.04 -21.98 6.27
N ILE A 431 1.13 -21.48 5.85
CA ILE A 431 2.45 -22.04 6.14
C ILE A 431 2.93 -21.54 7.50
N ASP A 432 2.89 -20.22 7.68
CA ASP A 432 3.30 -19.51 8.90
C ASP A 432 2.62 -18.13 8.95
N SER A 433 2.78 -17.44 10.07
CA SER A 433 2.14 -16.14 10.30
C SER A 433 3.02 -15.18 11.08
N VAL A 434 2.75 -13.89 10.90
CA VAL A 434 3.25 -12.79 11.74
C VAL A 434 2.06 -11.94 12.18
N SER A 435 2.08 -11.48 13.42
CA SER A 435 1.07 -10.56 13.93
C SER A 435 1.73 -9.44 14.73
N GLY A 436 1.12 -8.26 14.72
CA GLY A 436 1.61 -7.09 15.44
C GLY A 436 0.52 -6.06 15.72
N ASP A 437 0.78 -5.20 16.70
CA ASP A 437 -0.03 -4.03 16.99
C ASP A 437 0.23 -2.93 15.93
N ILE A 438 -0.82 -2.30 15.44
CA ILE A 438 -0.79 -1.25 14.42
C ILE A 438 -1.26 0.13 14.93
N THR A 439 -1.43 0.28 16.26
CA THR A 439 -1.59 1.61 16.87
C THR A 439 -0.40 2.49 16.50
N ALA A 440 -0.70 3.77 16.23
CA ALA A 440 0.24 4.82 15.81
C ALA A 440 1.70 4.44 16.07
N ASN A 441 2.41 4.09 14.99
CA ASN A 441 3.80 3.63 14.96
C ASN A 441 4.84 4.68 15.44
N TYR A 442 4.42 5.60 16.32
CA TYR A 442 5.25 6.56 17.02
C TYR A 442 6.08 5.94 18.14
N GLN A 443 5.87 4.66 18.47
CA GLN A 443 6.62 3.95 19.51
C GLN A 443 6.78 2.47 19.17
N ALA A 444 7.59 2.14 18.16
CA ALA A 444 8.33 0.88 18.27
C ALA A 444 9.58 1.18 19.08
N SER A 445 9.61 0.66 20.31
CA SER A 445 10.76 0.76 21.19
C SER A 445 12.01 0.34 20.41
N GLU A 446 13.00 1.24 20.34
CA GLU A 446 14.38 0.79 20.13
C GLU A 446 14.57 -0.40 21.09
N GLN A 447 15.01 -1.58 20.63
CA GLN A 447 15.23 -2.68 21.55
C GLN A 447 16.31 -2.26 22.53
N ILE A 448 15.87 -1.80 23.70
CA ILE A 448 16.75 -1.25 24.70
C ILE A 448 17.46 -2.44 25.31
N MET A 449 18.74 -2.53 25.02
CA MET A 449 19.62 -3.54 25.50
C MET A 449 20.37 -3.02 26.71
N GLN A 450 20.52 -3.92 27.68
CA GLN A 450 21.52 -3.80 28.72
C GLN A 450 22.57 -4.90 28.50
N TYR A 451 23.83 -4.50 28.36
CA TYR A 451 24.95 -5.43 28.20
C TYR A 451 25.59 -5.72 29.55
N GLN A 452 25.40 -6.94 30.04
CA GLN A 452 25.92 -7.41 31.31
C GLN A 452 27.16 -8.27 31.09
N ASN A 453 28.29 -7.92 31.69
CA ASN A 453 29.51 -8.72 31.64
C ASN A 453 29.33 -10.01 32.46
N ILE A 454 29.79 -11.14 31.94
CA ILE A 454 29.62 -12.45 32.60
C ILE A 454 30.51 -12.60 33.83
N GLU A 455 31.68 -11.93 33.88
CA GLU A 455 32.62 -12.09 35.00
C GLU A 455 32.08 -11.52 36.31
N ASN A 456 31.53 -10.31 36.29
CA ASN A 456 31.13 -9.60 37.50
C ASN A 456 29.62 -9.32 37.58
N ASN A 457 28.84 -9.72 36.57
CA ASN A 457 27.41 -9.43 36.46
C ASN A 457 27.07 -7.92 36.51
N ARG A 458 28.01 -7.06 36.15
CA ARG A 458 27.83 -5.60 36.06
C ARG A 458 27.63 -5.18 34.61
N CYS A 459 27.08 -4.00 34.40
CA CYS A 459 26.58 -3.55 33.13
C CYS A 459 27.44 -2.46 32.51
N LEU A 460 27.45 -2.44 31.17
CA LEU A 460 28.07 -1.40 30.36
C LEU A 460 27.35 -0.07 30.56
N GLN A 461 28.07 0.94 31.04
CA GLN A 461 27.51 2.24 31.43
C GLN A 461 28.32 3.40 30.86
N ARG A 462 27.65 4.47 30.44
CA ARG A 462 28.31 5.70 30.03
C ARG A 462 28.89 6.39 31.27
N SER A 463 30.14 6.82 31.17
CA SER A 463 30.82 7.62 32.20
C SER A 463 31.52 8.80 31.54
N GLY A 464 30.78 9.89 31.35
CA GLY A 464 31.23 11.03 30.56
C GLY A 464 31.41 10.66 29.09
N TYR A 465 32.64 10.79 28.58
CA TYR A 465 33.03 10.37 27.22
C TYR A 465 33.53 8.92 27.15
N LEU A 466 33.79 8.28 28.30
CA LEU A 466 34.23 6.89 28.37
C LEU A 466 33.08 5.95 28.70
N VAL A 467 33.37 4.65 28.68
CA VAL A 467 32.42 3.61 29.08
C VAL A 467 32.96 2.85 30.29
N ALA A 468 32.18 2.88 31.37
CA ALA A 468 32.44 2.22 32.64
C ALA A 468 31.65 0.92 32.77
N ILE A 469 31.95 0.16 33.83
CA ILE A 469 31.24 -1.05 34.24
C ILE A 469 30.74 -0.87 35.67
N SER A 470 29.43 -0.82 35.82
CA SER A 470 28.75 -0.50 37.08
C SER A 470 27.49 -1.33 37.27
N ASP A 471 26.87 -1.22 38.43
CA ASP A 471 25.71 -2.04 38.78
C ASP A 471 24.57 -1.80 37.80
N CYS A 472 23.84 -2.87 37.47
CA CYS A 472 22.79 -2.87 36.45
C CYS A 472 21.52 -2.15 36.96
N ASN A 473 21.61 -0.84 37.18
CA ASN A 473 20.63 -0.07 37.94
C ASN A 473 19.39 0.36 37.15
N GLY A 474 19.48 0.60 35.85
CA GLY A 474 18.44 1.46 35.26
C GLY A 474 18.88 2.36 34.15
N ALA A 475 20.04 2.97 34.37
CA ALA A 475 20.33 4.27 33.80
C ALA A 475 20.79 4.15 32.35
N ASP A 476 21.78 3.30 32.09
CA ASP A 476 22.33 3.16 30.74
C ASP A 476 21.54 2.20 29.87
N LYS A 477 21.09 2.75 28.76
CA LYS A 477 20.25 2.13 27.76
C LYS A 477 21.00 2.17 26.44
N TRP A 478 21.23 1.01 25.85
CA TRP A 478 21.92 0.88 24.58
C TRP A 478 21.00 0.28 23.54
N VAL A 479 21.24 0.57 22.27
CA VAL A 479 20.55 -0.02 21.12
C VAL A 479 21.58 -0.75 20.29
N HIS A 480 21.31 -2.03 19.99
CA HIS A 480 22.08 -2.74 18.98
C HIS A 480 21.46 -2.50 17.60
N GLU A 481 22.14 -1.72 16.78
CA GLU A 481 21.70 -1.44 15.42
C GLU A 481 22.24 -2.51 14.47
N GLU A 482 21.60 -3.69 14.45
CA GLU A 482 22.06 -4.90 13.74
C GLU A 482 22.49 -4.63 12.28
N SER A 483 21.79 -3.75 11.54
CA SER A 483 22.11 -3.44 10.14
C SER A 483 23.38 -2.60 9.94
N SER A 484 23.76 -1.81 10.95
CA SER A 484 24.96 -0.96 10.93
C SER A 484 26.06 -1.48 11.84
N GLU A 485 25.75 -2.52 12.61
CA GLU A 485 26.59 -3.10 13.66
C GLU A 485 27.00 -2.08 14.72
N ARG A 486 26.12 -1.16 15.11
CA ARG A 486 26.48 -0.11 16.09
C ARG A 486 25.83 -0.36 17.43
N LEU A 487 26.57 0.00 18.48
CA LEU A 487 26.06 0.07 19.84
C LEU A 487 25.83 1.54 20.19
N ARG A 488 24.59 2.01 20.06
CA ARG A 488 24.23 3.41 20.31
C ARG A 488 23.70 3.59 21.72
N HIS A 489 24.24 4.56 22.45
CA HIS A 489 23.71 4.97 23.74
C HIS A 489 22.50 5.88 23.54
N ILE A 490 21.39 5.59 24.21
CA ILE A 490 20.10 6.27 23.96
C ILE A 490 20.15 7.74 24.38
N GLU A 491 20.55 8.05 25.61
CA GLU A 491 20.40 9.43 26.13
C GLU A 491 21.35 10.42 25.45
N SER A 492 22.53 9.97 25.03
CA SER A 492 23.48 10.84 24.32
C SER A 492 23.36 10.77 22.81
N ASN A 493 22.65 9.78 22.27
CA ASN A 493 22.57 9.48 20.85
C ASN A 493 23.97 9.31 20.19
N GLN A 494 24.93 8.76 20.94
CA GLN A 494 26.32 8.56 20.52
C GLN A 494 26.67 7.06 20.49
N CYS A 495 27.57 6.66 19.62
CA CYS A 495 27.92 5.27 19.38
C CYS A 495 29.19 4.87 20.13
N LEU A 496 29.25 3.61 20.55
CA LEU A 496 30.45 3.00 21.12
C LEU A 496 31.58 3.06 20.09
N TYR A 497 32.69 3.67 20.51
CA TYR A 497 33.78 4.06 19.63
C TYR A 497 35.10 3.51 20.16
N ASN A 498 35.79 2.76 19.30
CA ASN A 498 37.15 2.32 19.50
C ASN A 498 38.12 3.34 18.90
N SER A 499 38.76 4.16 19.72
CA SER A 499 39.66 5.21 19.23
C SER A 499 40.94 4.71 18.53
N GLY A 500 41.26 3.41 18.61
CA GLY A 500 42.45 2.81 18.01
C GLY A 500 43.77 3.17 18.71
N GLY A 501 43.89 4.39 19.26
CA GLY A 501 45.06 4.86 20.03
C GLY A 501 44.92 4.69 21.56
N ASN A 502 43.71 4.49 22.08
CA ASN A 502 43.46 4.19 23.49
C ASN A 502 42.82 2.80 23.60
N ARG A 503 43.31 1.98 24.54
CA ARG A 503 42.73 0.66 24.82
C ARG A 503 41.30 0.75 25.38
N LEU A 504 40.92 1.90 25.95
CA LEU A 504 39.57 2.13 26.46
C LEU A 504 38.62 2.54 25.34
N VAL A 505 37.40 2.01 25.39
CA VAL A 505 36.33 2.46 24.49
C VAL A 505 35.66 3.71 25.05
N SER A 506 35.14 4.51 24.12
CA SER A 506 34.49 5.79 24.40
C SER A 506 33.16 5.85 23.66
N ILE A 507 32.42 6.93 23.84
CA ILE A 507 31.27 7.25 23.00
C ILE A 507 31.60 8.46 22.13
N ALA A 508 31.19 8.41 20.86
CA ALA A 508 31.38 9.50 19.92
C ALA A 508 30.17 9.63 19.00
N ASN A 509 30.08 10.72 18.25
CA ASN A 509 29.03 10.88 17.25
C ASN A 509 29.04 9.69 16.30
N CYS A 510 27.86 9.12 16.07
CA CYS A 510 27.69 7.93 15.26
C CYS A 510 28.12 8.21 13.81
N ASN A 511 29.02 7.39 13.29
CA ASN A 511 29.45 7.38 11.90
C ASN A 511 29.43 5.92 11.37
N ASN A 512 29.95 5.70 10.16
CA ASN A 512 29.97 4.37 9.52
C ASN A 512 31.39 3.77 9.43
N GLU A 513 32.33 4.29 10.22
CA GLU A 513 33.70 3.79 10.25
C GLU A 513 33.79 2.45 10.98
N SER A 514 34.77 1.62 10.62
CA SER A 514 34.95 0.28 11.18
C SER A 514 35.21 0.27 12.69
N ASN A 515 35.69 1.39 13.24
CA ASN A 515 35.97 1.59 14.66
C ASN A 515 34.70 1.78 15.52
N GLN A 516 33.52 2.00 14.91
CA GLN A 516 32.22 2.03 15.59
C GLN A 516 31.35 0.82 15.27
N LYS A 517 31.86 -0.13 14.49
CA LYS A 517 31.14 -1.36 14.15
C LYS A 517 31.53 -2.49 15.08
N TRP A 518 30.55 -3.06 15.74
CA TRP A 518 30.63 -4.07 16.79
C TRP A 518 29.69 -5.23 16.43
N PHE A 519 30.25 -6.44 16.33
CA PHE A 519 29.49 -7.62 15.95
C PHE A 519 29.65 -8.73 17.00
N TRP A 520 28.62 -9.54 17.14
CA TRP A 520 28.64 -10.69 18.03
C TRP A 520 29.37 -11.88 17.40
N SER A 521 30.15 -12.58 18.22
CA SER A 521 30.81 -13.84 17.88
C SER A 521 30.67 -14.77 19.07
N GLY A 522 29.56 -15.50 19.15
CA GLY A 522 29.17 -16.22 20.36
C GLY A 522 28.81 -15.24 21.48
N GLU A 523 29.42 -15.39 22.66
CA GLU A 523 29.23 -14.50 23.81
C GLU A 523 30.14 -13.25 23.78
N GLN A 524 30.96 -13.08 22.74
CA GLN A 524 31.90 -11.97 22.62
C GLN A 524 31.37 -10.88 21.67
N ILE A 525 31.65 -9.62 21.99
CA ILE A 525 31.41 -8.47 21.12
C ILE A 525 32.75 -8.03 20.54
N LYS A 526 32.88 -7.97 19.21
CA LYS A 526 34.14 -7.69 18.50
C LYS A 526 34.04 -6.43 17.67
N ASN A 527 35.11 -5.64 17.62
CA ASN A 527 35.16 -4.44 16.80
C ASN A 527 35.65 -4.76 15.37
N ARG A 528 35.06 -4.15 14.33
CA ARG A 528 35.45 -4.40 12.93
C ARG A 528 36.80 -3.80 12.55
N SER A 529 37.31 -2.78 13.25
CA SER A 529 38.57 -2.13 12.85
C SER A 529 39.82 -2.98 13.15
N ASN A 530 39.78 -3.73 14.24
CA ASN A 530 40.94 -4.47 14.76
C ASN A 530 40.63 -5.91 15.18
N TYR A 531 39.36 -6.34 15.06
CA TYR A 531 38.88 -7.68 15.46
C TYR A 531 39.11 -8.04 16.93
N GLN A 532 39.41 -7.05 17.78
CA GLN A 532 39.56 -7.23 19.22
C GLN A 532 38.19 -7.29 19.91
N CYS A 533 38.18 -7.94 21.07
CA CYS A 533 36.99 -8.16 21.88
C CYS A 533 36.77 -6.99 22.86
N LEU A 534 35.50 -6.62 23.07
CA LEU A 534 35.10 -5.74 24.15
C LEU A 534 35.40 -6.44 25.48
N ASP A 535 36.26 -5.83 26.28
CA ASP A 535 36.88 -6.41 27.46
C ASP A 535 36.61 -5.55 28.69
N LEU A 536 36.28 -6.21 29.81
CA LEU A 536 36.26 -5.60 31.14
C LEU A 536 37.68 -5.51 31.71
N PHE A 537 38.17 -4.27 31.85
CA PHE A 537 39.40 -4.01 32.59
C PHE A 537 39.12 -3.89 34.09
N ARG A 538 39.23 -5.05 34.77
CA ARG A 538 38.91 -5.30 36.18
C ARG A 538 39.34 -4.19 37.14
N ASN A 539 40.60 -3.75 37.05
CA ASN A 539 41.18 -2.78 37.98
C ASN A 539 40.66 -1.35 37.79
N GLU A 540 40.06 -1.07 36.64
CA GLU A 540 39.59 0.28 36.27
C GLU A 540 38.07 0.39 36.28
N ASN A 541 37.35 -0.73 36.38
CA ASN A 541 35.90 -0.79 36.14
C ASN A 541 35.51 -0.07 34.84
N LYS A 542 36.29 -0.29 33.78
CA LYS A 542 36.05 0.29 32.45
C LYS A 542 36.01 -0.78 31.37
N ALA A 543 35.33 -0.45 30.28
CA ALA A 543 35.36 -1.25 29.07
C ALA A 543 36.50 -0.78 28.16
N GLY A 544 37.11 -1.74 27.47
CA GLY A 544 38.13 -1.49 26.46
C GLY A 544 38.11 -2.55 25.37
N VAL A 545 39.10 -2.49 24.48
CA VAL A 545 39.37 -3.53 23.49
C VAL A 545 40.63 -4.30 23.87
N TRP A 546 40.58 -5.63 23.74
CA TRP A 546 41.75 -6.49 23.95
C TRP A 546 41.70 -7.72 23.03
N ASN A 547 42.85 -8.37 22.86
CA ASN A 547 42.94 -9.61 22.09
C ASN A 547 41.99 -10.67 22.65
N CYS A 548 41.19 -11.27 21.78
CA CYS A 548 40.18 -12.24 22.17
C CYS A 548 40.82 -13.50 22.76
N HIS A 549 40.51 -13.83 24.01
CA HIS A 549 41.03 -14.98 24.74
C HIS A 549 39.93 -15.78 25.48
N ASN A 550 38.67 -15.55 25.12
CA ASN A 550 37.48 -16.28 25.62
C ASN A 550 37.30 -16.25 27.16
N GLY A 551 37.96 -15.32 27.86
CA GLY A 551 37.79 -15.14 29.30
C GLY A 551 36.42 -14.52 29.61
N ASN A 552 35.90 -14.77 30.82
CA ASN A 552 34.59 -14.25 31.24
C ASN A 552 34.51 -12.71 31.19
N ASN A 553 35.64 -12.01 31.34
CA ASN A 553 35.75 -10.56 31.18
C ASN A 553 35.48 -10.07 29.75
N GLN A 554 35.52 -10.94 28.74
CA GLN A 554 35.22 -10.62 27.34
C GLN A 554 33.86 -11.14 26.89
N LYS A 555 33.08 -11.70 27.80
CA LYS A 555 31.79 -12.29 27.50
C LYS A 555 30.66 -11.43 28.05
N TRP A 556 29.63 -11.27 27.25
CA TRP A 556 28.54 -10.34 27.51
C TRP A 556 27.19 -11.02 27.29
N ARG A 557 26.24 -10.75 28.17
CA ARG A 557 24.83 -11.09 27.97
C ARG A 557 24.09 -9.85 27.53
N ARG A 558 23.32 -9.95 26.45
CA ARG A 558 22.33 -8.95 26.07
C ARG A 558 21.02 -9.25 26.81
N LYS A 559 20.50 -8.29 27.56
CA LYS A 559 19.19 -8.38 28.21
C LYS A 559 18.29 -7.30 27.63
N LEU A 560 17.13 -7.72 27.13
CA LEU A 560 16.07 -6.80 26.71
C LEU A 560 15.56 -6.07 27.96
N ARG A 561 15.24 -4.78 27.81
CA ARG A 561 14.67 -3.94 28.86
C ARG A 561 13.26 -3.48 28.56
#